data_AF-A0A2W6ABC0-F1
#
_entry.id   AF-A0A2W6ABC0-F1
#
_cell.length_a   1.000
_cell.length_b   1.000
_cell.length_c   1.000
_cell.angle_alpha   90.00
_cell.angle_beta   90.00
_cell.angle_gamma   90.00
#
_symmetry.space_group_name_H-M   'P 1'
#
loop_
_entity.id
_entity.type
_entity.pdbx_description
1 polymer ?
#
loop_
_entity_poly.entity_id
_entity_poly.type
_entity_poly.pdbx_seq_one_letter_code
_entity_poly.pdbx_strand_id
1 'polypeptide(L)'
;KGLVVFAPPVLLCLWAAAKFWRTHRWEAGLIGVLFSALLIFYSVYFFWNGGNSWGPRFLLPFLPLLMLVSGAALQSWAQWRPGQRWAYAGLVLAGVLISIPGALTPFSGSWIYGYNSQDISLWGQLSDFSPSYSPIAHAWEMLWRGYVQPFAMFQLSYYHFPAIADHLVPGLIIALIGIAAVQVARIYATRPLQSAATADDALQLAQAVHIEAATAG
;
A
#
# COMPACT_ATOMS: atom_id res chain seq x y z
N LYS A 1 10.78 5.91 -14.15
CA LYS A 1 10.19 5.56 -12.83
C LYS A 1 8.71 5.23 -12.98
N GLY A 2 8.19 4.13 -12.43
CA GLY A 2 6.79 3.70 -12.67
C GLY A 2 6.02 3.32 -11.40
N LEU A 3 4.69 3.47 -11.41
CA LEU A 3 3.82 3.19 -10.26
C LEU A 3 3.98 1.76 -9.76
N VAL A 4 3.96 0.79 -10.66
CA VAL A 4 4.10 -0.64 -10.32
C VAL A 4 5.47 -0.97 -9.75
N VAL A 5 6.52 -0.28 -10.22
CA VAL A 5 7.89 -0.48 -9.73
C VAL A 5 8.04 0.04 -8.30
N PHE A 6 7.41 1.17 -7.98
CA PHE A 6 7.51 1.78 -6.65
C PHE A 6 6.45 1.28 -5.67
N ALA A 7 5.33 0.75 -6.17
CA ALA A 7 4.25 0.18 -5.38
C ALA A 7 3.73 -1.13 -6.03
N PRO A 8 4.52 -2.22 -6.03
CA PRO A 8 4.09 -3.52 -6.56
C PRO A 8 2.74 -4.04 -6.03
N PRO A 9 2.36 -3.82 -4.75
CA PRO A 9 1.04 -4.22 -4.24
C PRO A 9 -0.14 -3.64 -5.01
N VAL A 10 0.05 -2.57 -5.79
CA VAL A 10 -1.00 -2.01 -6.65
C VAL A 10 -1.44 -3.01 -7.70
N LEU A 11 -0.60 -3.95 -8.12
CA LEU A 11 -1.00 -4.99 -9.08
C LEU A 11 -2.17 -5.86 -8.58
N LEU A 12 -2.32 -5.98 -7.27
CA LEU A 12 -3.45 -6.67 -6.66
C LEU A 12 -4.78 -5.98 -6.95
N CYS A 13 -4.77 -4.66 -7.21
CA CYS A 13 -5.98 -3.93 -7.55
C CYS A 13 -6.55 -4.40 -8.89
N LEU A 14 -5.71 -4.75 -9.87
CA LEU A 14 -6.14 -5.25 -11.17
C LEU A 14 -6.87 -6.59 -11.03
N TRP A 15 -6.35 -7.46 -10.17
CA TRP A 15 -6.98 -8.74 -9.89
C TRP A 15 -8.28 -8.60 -9.08
N ALA A 16 -8.31 -7.64 -8.15
CA ALA A 16 -9.47 -7.38 -7.31
C ALA A 16 -10.56 -6.55 -8.01
N ALA A 17 -10.22 -5.81 -9.07
CA ALA A 17 -11.09 -4.82 -9.70
C ALA A 17 -12.43 -5.40 -10.14
N ALA A 18 -12.43 -6.58 -10.77
CA ALA A 18 -13.66 -7.23 -11.23
C ALA A 18 -14.59 -7.62 -10.06
N LYS A 19 -14.01 -8.03 -8.93
CA LYS A 19 -14.78 -8.35 -7.72
C LYS A 19 -15.30 -7.07 -7.07
N PHE A 20 -14.43 -6.09 -6.90
CA PHE A 20 -14.77 -4.79 -6.31
C PHE A 20 -15.85 -4.06 -7.11
N TRP A 21 -15.81 -4.13 -8.45
CA TRP A 21 -16.85 -3.58 -9.32
C TRP A 21 -18.23 -4.23 -9.09
N ARG A 22 -18.27 -5.55 -8.87
CA ARG A 22 -19.53 -6.27 -8.64
C ARG A 22 -20.14 -5.95 -7.28
N THR A 23 -19.33 -5.64 -6.27
CA THR A 23 -19.80 -5.36 -4.91
C THR A 23 -19.98 -3.86 -4.63
N HIS A 24 -19.17 -3.00 -5.25
CA HIS A 24 -19.06 -1.56 -4.99
C HIS A 24 -18.94 -0.78 -6.31
N ARG A 25 -19.93 -0.92 -7.21
CA ARG A 25 -19.89 -0.38 -8.57
C ARG A 25 -19.66 1.14 -8.65
N TRP A 26 -20.23 1.90 -7.72
CA TRP A 26 -20.16 3.37 -7.75
C TRP A 26 -18.80 3.85 -7.26
N GLU A 27 -18.29 3.25 -6.19
CA GLU A 27 -16.97 3.49 -5.65
C GLU A 27 -15.89 3.07 -6.65
N ALA A 28 -16.06 1.91 -7.29
CA ALA A 28 -15.17 1.44 -8.34
C ALA A 28 -15.16 2.38 -9.55
N GLY A 29 -16.33 2.86 -9.98
CA GLY A 29 -16.46 3.85 -11.04
C GLY A 29 -15.79 5.18 -10.69
N LEU A 30 -16.03 5.70 -9.49
CA LEU A 30 -15.43 6.95 -9.01
C LEU A 30 -13.89 6.84 -8.93
N ILE A 31 -13.38 5.78 -8.30
CA ILE A 31 -11.94 5.52 -8.19
C ILE A 31 -11.33 5.39 -9.59
N GLY A 32 -11.97 4.65 -10.49
CA GLY A 32 -11.52 4.48 -11.88
C GLY A 32 -11.45 5.80 -12.63
N VAL A 33 -12.53 6.60 -12.60
CA VAL A 33 -12.59 7.91 -13.27
C VAL A 33 -11.54 8.87 -12.73
N LEU A 34 -11.42 8.99 -11.41
CA LEU A 34 -10.45 9.88 -10.79
C LEU A 34 -9.00 9.43 -11.07
N PHE A 35 -8.71 8.14 -11.00
CA PHE A 35 -7.40 7.60 -11.33
C PHE A 35 -7.05 7.87 -12.80
N SER A 36 -7.97 7.58 -13.72
CA SER A 36 -7.78 7.83 -15.15
C SER A 36 -7.63 9.32 -15.45
N ALA A 37 -8.41 10.19 -14.83
CA ALA A 37 -8.31 11.63 -15.01
C ALA A 37 -6.94 12.16 -14.56
N LEU A 38 -6.46 11.74 -13.37
CA LEU A 38 -5.13 12.10 -12.88
C LEU A 38 -4.03 11.52 -13.77
N LEU A 39 -4.14 10.27 -14.18
CA LEU A 39 -3.16 9.62 -15.04
C LEU A 39 -3.03 10.34 -16.38
N ILE A 40 -4.16 10.65 -17.03
CA ILE A 40 -4.17 11.38 -18.30
C ILE A 40 -3.60 12.79 -18.10
N PHE A 41 -4.08 13.52 -17.09
CA PHE A 41 -3.63 14.87 -16.80
C PHE A 41 -2.11 14.94 -16.56
N TYR A 42 -1.56 14.02 -15.77
CA TYR A 42 -0.13 14.00 -15.47
C TYR A 42 0.72 13.33 -16.54
N SER A 43 0.14 12.52 -17.43
CA SER A 43 0.88 11.92 -18.55
C SER A 43 1.40 12.95 -19.54
N VAL A 44 0.70 14.08 -19.70
CA VAL A 44 1.10 15.20 -20.56
C VAL A 44 1.99 16.21 -19.84
N TYR A 45 2.17 16.07 -18.53
CA TYR A 45 3.01 16.96 -17.75
C TYR A 45 4.48 16.65 -18.00
N PHE A 46 5.30 17.68 -18.26
CA PHE A 46 6.70 17.52 -18.61
C PHE A 46 7.58 16.87 -17.52
N PHE A 47 7.13 16.85 -16.26
CA PHE A 47 7.73 16.06 -15.17
C PHE A 47 6.82 14.92 -14.70
N TRP A 48 6.14 14.24 -15.62
CA TRP A 48 5.20 13.13 -15.33
C TRP A 48 5.77 12.07 -14.37
N ASN A 49 7.08 11.83 -14.42
CA ASN A 49 7.81 10.87 -13.60
C ASN A 49 7.92 11.24 -12.10
N GLY A 50 7.54 12.47 -11.72
CA GLY A 50 7.67 12.99 -10.36
C GLY A 50 9.03 13.63 -10.02
N GLY A 51 9.92 13.80 -11.01
CA GLY A 51 11.22 14.45 -10.86
C GLY A 51 12.10 13.77 -9.82
N ASN A 52 12.61 14.56 -8.86
CA ASN A 52 13.50 14.10 -7.80
C ASN A 52 12.78 13.38 -6.64
N SER A 53 11.48 13.12 -6.74
CA SER A 53 10.73 12.41 -5.70
C SER A 53 10.92 10.89 -5.74
N TRP A 54 10.57 10.24 -4.63
CA TRP A 54 10.51 8.78 -4.52
C TRP A 54 9.33 8.24 -5.33
N GLY A 55 9.58 7.86 -6.59
CA GLY A 55 8.57 7.36 -7.52
C GLY A 55 7.65 8.46 -8.09
N PRO A 56 6.53 8.08 -8.74
CA PRO A 56 5.62 9.01 -9.41
C PRO A 56 4.74 9.77 -8.41
N ARG A 57 5.26 10.85 -7.83
CA ARG A 57 4.63 11.65 -6.75
C ARG A 57 3.17 12.04 -7.00
N PHE A 58 2.76 12.18 -8.25
CA PHE A 58 1.42 12.59 -8.61
C PHE A 58 0.36 11.50 -8.40
N LEU A 59 0.79 10.23 -8.34
CA LEU A 59 -0.08 9.10 -8.08
C LEU A 59 -0.04 8.64 -6.62
N LEU A 60 0.87 9.19 -5.80
CA LEU A 60 0.98 8.87 -4.37
C LEU A 60 -0.32 9.08 -3.60
N PRO A 61 -1.03 10.23 -3.75
CA PRO A 61 -2.29 10.46 -3.04
C PRO A 61 -3.39 9.45 -3.39
N PHE A 62 -3.27 8.78 -4.54
CA PHE A 62 -4.22 7.78 -5.01
C PHE A 62 -3.89 6.36 -4.54
N LEU A 63 -2.68 6.10 -4.05
CA LEU A 63 -2.27 4.79 -3.56
C LEU A 63 -3.21 4.22 -2.49
N PRO A 64 -3.68 4.96 -1.47
CA PRO A 64 -4.59 4.41 -0.47
C PRO A 64 -5.90 3.87 -1.07
N LEU A 65 -6.44 4.55 -2.10
CA LEU A 65 -7.64 4.10 -2.80
C LEU A 65 -7.37 2.84 -3.63
N LEU A 66 -6.22 2.75 -4.28
CA LEU A 66 -5.81 1.54 -4.99
C LEU A 66 -5.57 0.37 -4.03
N MET A 67 -4.99 0.63 -2.86
CA MET A 67 -4.81 -0.37 -1.81
C MET A 67 -6.16 -0.84 -1.24
N LEU A 68 -7.15 0.05 -1.13
CA LEU A 68 -8.50 -0.31 -0.73
C LEU A 68 -9.11 -1.31 -1.73
N VAL A 69 -8.98 -1.06 -3.03
CA VAL A 69 -9.41 -2.00 -4.07
C VAL A 69 -8.64 -3.32 -3.97
N SER A 70 -7.32 -3.29 -3.78
CA SER A 70 -6.49 -4.49 -3.54
C SER A 70 -6.99 -5.30 -2.34
N GLY A 71 -7.48 -4.64 -1.29
CA GLY A 71 -8.05 -5.28 -0.10
C GLY A 71 -9.28 -6.15 -0.40
N ALA A 72 -10.04 -5.87 -1.46
CA ALA A 72 -11.17 -6.71 -1.87
C ALA A 72 -10.72 -8.12 -2.32
N ALA A 73 -9.46 -8.28 -2.73
CA ALA A 73 -8.89 -9.60 -3.00
C ALA A 73 -8.92 -10.48 -1.74
N LEU A 74 -8.59 -9.90 -0.57
CA LEU A 74 -8.46 -10.62 0.70
C LEU A 74 -9.76 -11.27 1.16
N GLN A 75 -10.91 -10.78 0.72
CA GLN A 75 -12.21 -11.42 1.00
C GLN A 75 -12.29 -12.87 0.49
N SER A 76 -11.46 -13.27 -0.48
CA SER A 76 -11.39 -14.65 -0.98
C SER A 76 -10.19 -15.43 -0.43
N TRP A 77 -9.45 -14.90 0.55
CA TRP A 77 -8.19 -15.46 1.05
C TRP A 77 -8.27 -16.95 1.44
N ALA A 78 -9.38 -17.37 2.06
CA ALA A 78 -9.61 -18.77 2.44
C ALA A 78 -9.61 -19.71 1.22
N GLN A 79 -10.08 -19.24 0.07
CA GLN A 79 -10.18 -19.99 -1.18
C GLN A 79 -8.90 -19.94 -2.02
N TRP A 80 -7.90 -19.14 -1.61
CA TRP A 80 -6.68 -18.97 -2.38
C TRP A 80 -5.79 -20.22 -2.32
N ARG A 81 -5.26 -20.58 -3.49
CA ARG A 81 -4.20 -21.58 -3.59
C ARG A 81 -2.92 -21.07 -2.91
N PRO A 82 -2.05 -21.95 -2.39
CA PRO A 82 -0.79 -21.54 -1.77
C PRO A 82 0.04 -20.58 -2.64
N GLY A 83 0.10 -20.81 -3.95
CA GLY A 83 0.81 -19.92 -4.88
C GLY A 83 0.25 -18.49 -4.93
N GLN A 84 -1.06 -18.30 -4.79
CA GLN A 84 -1.69 -16.97 -4.75
C GLN A 84 -1.34 -16.24 -3.45
N ARG A 85 -1.30 -16.96 -2.33
CA ARG A 85 -0.88 -16.40 -1.03
C ARG A 85 0.59 -15.99 -1.06
N TRP A 86 1.45 -16.81 -1.64
CA TRP A 86 2.87 -16.46 -1.84
C TRP A 86 3.08 -15.30 -2.79
N ALA A 87 2.32 -15.22 -3.90
CA ALA A 87 2.36 -14.08 -4.80
C ALA A 87 1.94 -12.78 -4.10
N TYR A 88 0.86 -12.82 -3.31
CA TYR A 88 0.44 -11.69 -2.50
C TYR A 88 1.51 -11.27 -1.49
N ALA A 89 2.02 -12.23 -0.71
CA ALA A 89 3.07 -11.98 0.27
C ALA A 89 4.34 -11.41 -0.38
N GLY A 90 4.73 -11.94 -1.55
CA GLY A 90 5.85 -11.46 -2.33
C GLY A 90 5.67 -10.03 -2.83
N LEU A 91 4.48 -9.68 -3.33
CA LEU A 91 4.17 -8.30 -3.76
C LEU A 91 4.20 -7.32 -2.58
N VAL A 92 3.63 -7.69 -1.43
CA VAL A 92 3.66 -6.89 -0.21
C VAL A 92 5.10 -6.71 0.28
N LEU A 93 5.87 -7.80 0.37
CA LEU A 93 7.26 -7.76 0.80
C LEU A 93 8.11 -6.91 -0.15
N ALA A 94 7.93 -7.05 -1.47
CA ALA A 94 8.59 -6.20 -2.46
C ALA A 94 8.27 -4.72 -2.22
N GLY A 95 6.99 -4.38 -2.04
CA GLY A 95 6.57 -3.01 -1.73
C GLY A 95 7.21 -2.44 -0.46
N VAL A 96 7.31 -3.26 0.59
CA VAL A 96 7.98 -2.88 1.85
C VAL A 96 9.48 -2.65 1.60
N LEU A 97 10.17 -3.58 0.94
CA LEU A 97 11.59 -3.45 0.62
C LEU A 97 11.88 -2.24 -0.27
N ILE A 98 10.98 -1.88 -1.17
CA ILE A 98 11.11 -0.67 -1.98
C ILE A 98 10.83 0.58 -1.13
N SER A 99 9.92 0.53 -0.17
CA SER A 99 9.56 1.72 0.63
C SER A 99 10.58 2.06 1.72
N ILE A 100 11.28 1.06 2.28
CA ILE A 100 12.28 1.24 3.36
C ILE A 100 13.36 2.28 3.01
N PRO A 101 14.12 2.15 1.91
CA PRO A 101 15.14 3.13 1.56
C PRO A 101 14.55 4.52 1.29
N GLY A 102 13.36 4.60 0.69
CA GLY A 102 12.68 5.88 0.49
C GLY A 102 12.30 6.59 1.79
N ALA A 103 12.03 5.83 2.86
CA ALA A 103 11.67 6.38 4.17
C ALA A 103 12.90 6.74 5.04
N LEU A 104 14.03 6.04 4.83
CA LEU A 104 15.22 6.13 5.67
C LEU A 104 16.37 6.93 5.07
N THR A 105 16.31 7.27 3.77
CA THR A 105 17.33 8.09 3.12
C THR A 105 16.95 9.57 3.12
N PRO A 106 17.93 10.49 3.19
CA PRO A 106 17.66 11.92 3.15
C PRO A 106 16.97 12.36 1.85
N PHE A 107 15.97 13.26 1.95
CA PHE A 107 15.29 13.85 0.79
C PHE A 107 16.15 14.83 -0.03
N SER A 108 17.41 15.06 0.35
CA SER A 108 18.27 15.99 -0.37
C SER A 108 18.56 15.45 -1.78
N GLY A 109 17.99 16.13 -2.78
CA GLY A 109 18.07 15.76 -4.20
C GLY A 109 19.48 15.67 -4.78
N SER A 110 20.52 16.05 -4.03
CA SER A 110 21.92 15.82 -4.40
C SER A 110 22.44 14.44 -3.99
N TRP A 111 21.86 13.81 -2.96
CA TRP A 111 22.38 12.57 -2.38
C TRP A 111 21.69 11.32 -2.91
N ILE A 112 20.35 11.33 -3.05
CA ILE A 112 19.61 10.26 -3.74
C ILE A 112 20.02 10.14 -5.22
N TYR A 113 20.53 11.23 -5.80
CA TYR A 113 20.92 11.32 -7.21
C TYR A 113 22.43 11.50 -7.42
N GLY A 114 23.22 11.51 -6.33
CA GLY A 114 24.68 11.46 -6.34
C GLY A 114 25.43 12.61 -7.02
N TYR A 115 24.80 13.77 -7.31
CA TYR A 115 25.42 14.81 -8.14
C TYR A 115 25.22 16.24 -7.64
N ASN A 116 26.27 17.06 -7.85
CA ASN A 116 26.22 18.52 -7.77
C ASN A 116 25.22 19.06 -8.81
N SER A 117 24.55 20.16 -8.46
CA SER A 117 23.35 20.77 -9.06
C SER A 117 23.34 21.10 -10.56
N GLN A 118 24.33 20.69 -11.35
CA GLN A 118 24.54 21.19 -12.70
C GLN A 118 23.73 20.49 -13.81
N ASP A 119 23.22 19.25 -13.62
CA ASP A 119 22.51 18.51 -14.68
C ASP A 119 21.26 17.73 -14.21
N ILE A 120 20.36 18.40 -13.50
CA ILE A 120 19.09 17.81 -13.01
C ILE A 120 18.21 17.30 -14.18
N SER A 121 18.26 17.95 -15.34
CA SER A 121 17.48 17.56 -16.53
C SER A 121 17.95 16.26 -17.18
N LEU A 122 19.27 16.06 -17.28
CA LEU A 122 19.86 14.87 -17.89
C LEU A 122 19.60 13.62 -17.04
N TRP A 123 19.70 13.76 -15.71
CA TRP A 123 19.44 12.70 -14.75
C TRP A 123 17.96 12.31 -14.64
N GLY A 124 17.04 13.27 -14.78
CA GLY A 124 15.61 12.97 -14.88
C GLY A 124 15.32 11.96 -16.00
N GLN A 125 15.96 12.13 -17.15
CA GLN A 125 15.81 11.23 -18.30
C GLN A 125 16.51 9.88 -18.10
N LEU A 126 17.73 9.88 -17.54
CA LEU A 126 18.50 8.65 -17.31
C LEU A 126 17.90 7.78 -16.20
N SER A 127 17.49 8.37 -15.07
CA SER A 127 16.87 7.64 -13.95
C SER A 127 15.49 7.07 -14.27
N ASP A 128 14.89 7.49 -15.39
CA ASP A 128 13.59 6.97 -15.80
C ASP A 128 13.66 5.61 -16.49
N PHE A 129 14.70 5.38 -17.28
CA PHE A 129 14.79 4.25 -18.21
C PHE A 129 16.08 3.43 -18.07
N SER A 130 17.11 3.94 -17.39
CA SER A 130 18.37 3.22 -17.20
C SER A 130 18.40 2.49 -15.86
N PRO A 131 18.60 1.16 -15.84
CA PRO A 131 18.72 0.39 -14.60
C PRO A 131 19.89 0.84 -13.72
N SER A 132 20.99 1.28 -14.33
CA SER A 132 22.20 1.76 -13.62
C SER A 132 21.94 3.05 -12.82
N TYR A 133 20.87 3.78 -13.16
CA TYR A 133 20.47 5.02 -12.50
C TYR A 133 19.18 4.85 -11.70
N SER A 134 18.87 3.61 -11.29
CA SER A 134 17.69 3.29 -10.48
C SER A 134 17.76 3.98 -9.11
N PRO A 135 16.79 4.83 -8.76
CA PRO A 135 16.73 5.46 -7.43
C PRO A 135 16.64 4.44 -6.30
N ILE A 136 16.04 3.27 -6.58
CA ILE A 136 15.90 2.18 -5.61
C ILE A 136 17.28 1.60 -5.29
N ALA A 137 18.07 1.30 -6.32
CA ALA A 137 19.40 0.73 -6.15
C ALA A 137 20.33 1.71 -5.41
N HIS A 138 20.34 2.98 -5.82
CA HIS A 138 21.17 4.02 -5.20
C HIS A 138 20.78 4.27 -3.74
N ALA A 139 19.49 4.29 -3.41
CA ALA A 139 19.07 4.49 -2.03
C ALA A 139 19.39 3.29 -1.13
N TRP A 140 19.35 2.06 -1.66
CA TRP A 140 19.88 0.90 -0.94
C TRP A 140 21.39 0.99 -0.71
N GLU A 141 22.15 1.44 -1.70
CA GLU A 141 23.58 1.71 -1.56
C GLU A 141 23.87 2.79 -0.50
N MET A 142 23.06 3.85 -0.45
CA MET A 142 23.15 4.88 0.58
C MET A 142 22.95 4.29 1.98
N LEU A 143 21.91 3.48 2.18
CA LEU A 143 21.68 2.79 3.46
C LEU A 143 22.85 1.88 3.83
N TRP A 144 23.36 1.11 2.87
CA TRP A 144 24.49 0.21 3.08
C TRP A 144 25.76 0.96 3.50
N ARG A 145 25.99 2.14 2.91
CA ARG A 145 27.10 3.03 3.24
C ARG A 145 26.86 3.86 4.52
N GLY A 146 25.74 3.65 5.23
CA GLY A 146 25.43 4.34 6.48
C GLY A 146 24.85 5.75 6.31
N TYR A 147 24.46 6.16 5.09
CA TYR A 147 23.75 7.41 4.84
C TYR A 147 22.27 7.25 5.22
N VAL A 148 22.03 7.15 6.52
CA VAL A 148 20.69 7.13 7.12
C VAL A 148 20.33 8.52 7.61
N GLN A 149 19.10 8.95 7.34
CA GLN A 149 18.48 10.04 8.06
C GLN A 149 17.37 9.44 8.94
N PRO A 150 17.45 9.56 10.28
CA PRO A 150 16.37 9.11 11.14
C PRO A 150 15.11 9.86 10.74
N PHE A 151 14.16 9.15 10.11
CA PHE A 151 12.93 9.63 9.50
C PHE A 151 13.04 11.07 8.96
N ALA A 152 13.33 11.24 7.67
CA ALA A 152 13.50 12.55 7.03
C ALA A 152 12.39 13.59 7.30
N MET A 153 11.22 13.14 7.76
CA MET A 153 10.05 13.95 8.17
C MET A 153 10.12 14.52 9.59
N PHE A 154 10.86 13.90 10.53
CA PHE A 154 10.91 14.28 11.95
C PHE A 154 12.29 14.86 12.29
N GLN A 155 12.57 16.05 11.76
CA GLN A 155 13.69 16.89 12.22
C GLN A 155 13.17 17.87 13.28
N LEU A 156 12.59 17.35 14.36
CA LEU A 156 12.05 18.19 15.43
C LEU A 156 13.19 18.96 16.12
N SER A 157 14.39 18.39 16.17
CA SER A 157 15.60 19.10 16.61
C SER A 157 15.92 20.36 15.80
N TYR A 158 15.62 20.36 14.49
CA TYR A 158 15.74 21.56 13.64
C TYR A 158 14.77 22.66 14.09
N TYR A 159 13.62 22.29 14.63
CA TYR A 159 12.62 23.21 15.21
C TYR A 159 12.81 23.43 16.72
N HIS A 160 14.03 23.28 17.23
CA HIS A 160 14.41 23.50 18.64
C HIS A 160 13.79 22.53 19.66
N PHE A 161 13.25 21.38 19.24
CA PHE A 161 12.89 20.31 20.18
C PHE A 161 14.14 19.53 20.64
N PRO A 162 14.08 18.82 21.78
CA PRO A 162 15.16 17.93 22.20
C PRO A 162 15.46 16.87 21.13
N ALA A 163 16.75 16.57 20.88
CA ALA A 163 17.16 15.60 19.85
C ALA A 163 16.55 14.20 20.03
N ILE A 164 16.21 13.82 21.27
CA ILE A 164 15.52 12.55 21.55
C ILE A 164 14.11 12.48 20.91
N ALA A 165 13.48 13.63 20.63
CA ALA A 165 12.15 13.72 20.00
C ALA A 165 12.17 13.18 18.56
N ASP A 166 13.29 13.32 17.84
CA ASP A 166 13.47 12.81 16.47
C ASP A 166 13.34 11.27 16.41
N HIS A 167 13.55 10.59 17.54
CA HIS A 167 13.41 9.13 17.65
C HIS A 167 12.13 8.71 18.37
N LEU A 168 11.76 9.42 19.43
CA LEU A 168 10.58 9.08 20.23
C LEU A 168 9.28 9.21 19.46
N VAL A 169 9.11 10.29 18.67
CA VAL A 169 7.85 10.55 17.95
C VAL A 169 7.59 9.48 16.89
N PRO A 170 8.54 9.13 15.99
CA PRO A 170 8.36 8.01 15.07
C PRO A 170 8.12 6.67 15.80
N GLY A 171 8.88 6.41 16.88
CA GLY A 171 8.73 5.20 17.68
C GLY A 171 7.31 5.04 18.27
N LEU A 172 6.75 6.13 18.78
CA LEU A 172 5.38 6.17 19.29
C LEU A 172 4.35 5.91 18.19
N ILE A 173 4.51 6.53 17.01
CA ILE A 173 3.62 6.32 15.86
C ILE A 173 3.64 4.84 15.43
N ILE A 174 4.82 4.23 15.33
CA ILE A 174 4.97 2.81 15.00
C ILE A 174 4.28 1.93 16.05
N ALA A 175 4.48 2.22 17.34
CA ALA A 175 3.84 1.49 18.42
C ALA A 175 2.30 1.60 18.34
N LEU A 176 1.77 2.78 18.08
CA LEU A 176 0.32 3.01 17.92
C LEU A 176 -0.24 2.25 16.71
N ILE A 177 0.46 2.25 15.57
CA ILE A 177 0.08 1.47 14.38
C ILE A 177 0.09 -0.03 14.71
N GLY A 178 1.13 -0.51 15.40
CA GLY A 178 1.24 -1.90 15.82
C GLY A 178 0.10 -2.32 16.75
N ILE A 179 -0.22 -1.50 17.75
CA ILE A 179 -1.36 -1.72 18.66
C ILE A 179 -2.66 -1.76 17.87
N ALA A 180 -2.91 -0.78 16.98
CA ALA A 180 -4.10 -0.75 16.16
C ALA A 180 -4.23 -2.00 15.28
N ALA A 181 -3.15 -2.44 14.64
CA ALA A 181 -3.13 -3.66 13.83
C ALA A 181 -3.47 -4.91 14.64
N VAL A 182 -2.91 -5.05 15.85
CA VAL A 182 -3.24 -6.16 16.76
C VAL A 182 -4.70 -6.11 17.19
N GLN A 183 -5.23 -4.93 17.55
CA GLN A 183 -6.63 -4.80 17.93
C GLN A 183 -7.58 -5.16 16.78
N VAL A 184 -7.29 -4.70 15.57
CA VAL A 184 -8.03 -5.09 14.37
C VAL A 184 -7.98 -6.60 14.17
N ALA A 185 -6.79 -7.22 14.23
CA ALA A 185 -6.64 -8.66 14.11
C ALA A 185 -7.46 -9.43 15.16
N ARG A 186 -7.48 -8.94 16.41
CA ARG A 186 -8.30 -9.53 17.49
C ARG A 186 -9.79 -9.42 17.19
N ILE A 187 -10.28 -8.25 16.77
CA ILE A 187 -11.70 -8.05 16.41
C ILE A 187 -12.12 -9.00 15.29
N TYR A 188 -11.28 -9.19 14.28
CA TYR A 188 -11.58 -10.12 13.19
C TYR A 188 -11.45 -11.59 13.60
N ALA A 189 -10.57 -11.93 14.54
CA ALA A 189 -10.45 -13.28 15.09
C ALA A 189 -11.62 -13.65 16.02
N THR A 190 -12.22 -12.68 16.71
CA THR A 190 -13.34 -12.92 17.63
C THR A 190 -14.72 -12.74 16.99
N ARG A 191 -14.81 -12.23 15.76
CA ARG A 191 -16.07 -12.24 15.01
C ARG A 191 -16.47 -13.69 14.75
N PRO A 192 -17.57 -14.19 15.33
CA PRO A 192 -18.08 -15.50 14.95
C PRO A 192 -18.36 -15.46 13.45
N LEU A 193 -17.89 -16.48 12.73
CA LEU A 193 -18.24 -16.70 11.32
C LEU A 193 -19.76 -16.72 11.23
N GLN A 194 -20.39 -15.60 10.87
CA GLN A 194 -21.84 -15.46 10.76
C GLN A 194 -22.45 -16.52 9.82
N SER A 195 -21.65 -17.14 8.96
CA SER A 195 -22.03 -18.27 8.13
C SER A 195 -22.40 -19.54 8.90
N ALA A 196 -21.87 -19.75 10.12
CA ALA A 196 -22.23 -20.92 10.94
C ALA A 196 -23.56 -20.71 11.68
N ALA A 197 -23.79 -19.51 12.22
CA ALA A 197 -25.05 -19.17 12.88
C ALA A 197 -26.25 -19.19 11.92
N THR A 198 -26.09 -18.67 10.70
CA THR A 198 -27.17 -18.72 9.69
C THR A 198 -27.49 -20.13 9.19
N ALA A 199 -26.54 -21.06 9.25
CA ALA A 199 -26.74 -22.44 8.81
C ALA A 199 -27.49 -23.25 9.88
N ASP A 200 -27.13 -23.10 11.16
CA ASP A 200 -27.84 -23.73 12.27
C ASP A 200 -29.23 -23.13 12.47
N ASP A 201 -29.39 -21.81 12.36
CA ASP A 201 -30.71 -21.16 12.44
C ASP A 201 -31.63 -21.61 11.30
N ALA A 202 -31.11 -21.76 10.07
CA ALA A 202 -31.87 -22.28 8.94
C ALA A 202 -32.25 -23.76 9.10
N LEU A 203 -31.36 -24.58 9.69
CA LEU A 203 -31.63 -25.99 9.98
C LEU A 203 -32.69 -26.13 11.07
N GLN A 204 -32.62 -25.32 12.14
CA GLN A 204 -33.61 -25.30 13.21
C GLN A 204 -34.98 -24.83 12.73
N LEU A 205 -35.04 -23.79 11.89
CA LEU A 205 -36.28 -23.35 11.24
C LEU A 205 -36.88 -24.43 10.34
N ALA A 206 -36.06 -25.13 9.55
CA ALA A 206 -36.53 -26.22 8.70
C ALA A 206 -37.05 -27.41 9.54
N GLN A 207 -36.40 -27.74 10.65
CA GLN A 207 -36.84 -28.79 11.57
C GLN A 207 -38.14 -28.41 12.30
N ALA A 208 -38.29 -27.17 12.75
CA ALA A 208 -39.51 -26.68 13.41
C ALA A 208 -40.72 -26.75 12.47
N VAL A 209 -40.57 -26.31 11.21
CA VAL A 209 -41.62 -26.41 10.18
C VAL A 209 -42.00 -27.86 9.90
N HIS A 210 -41.03 -28.78 9.92
CA HIS A 210 -41.29 -30.20 9.69
C HIS A 210 -42.06 -30.88 10.84
N ILE A 211 -41.86 -30.42 12.08
CA ILE A 211 -42.55 -30.92 13.27
C ILE A 211 -43.99 -30.39 13.32
N GLU A 212 -44.22 -29.11 13.02
CA GLU A 212 -45.57 -28.54 12.95
C GLU A 212 -46.42 -29.19 11.86
N ALA A 213 -45.83 -29.54 10.72
CA ALA A 213 -46.53 -30.26 9.65
C ALA A 213 -46.90 -31.71 10.04
N ALA A 214 -46.15 -32.33 10.96
CA ALA A 214 -46.39 -33.70 11.42
C ALA A 214 -47.41 -33.80 12.58
N THR A 215 -47.64 -32.71 13.31
CA THR A 215 -48.62 -32.65 14.41
C THR A 215 -49.99 -32.11 13.99
N ALA A 216 -50.10 -31.54 12.78
CA ALA A 216 -51.33 -30.97 12.24
C ALA A 216 -52.17 -31.93 11.36
N GLY A 217 -51.81 -33.22 11.29
CA GLY A 217 -52.57 -34.27 10.59
C GLY A 217 -53.01 -35.37 11.54
#